data_AF-V5HD72-F1
#
_entry.id   AF-V5HD72-F1
#
_cell.length_a   1.000
_cell.length_b   1.000
_cell.length_c   1.000
_cell.angle_alpha   90.00
_cell.angle_beta   90.00
_cell.angle_gamma   90.00
#
_symmetry.space_group_name_H-M   'P 1'
#
loop_
_entity.id
_entity.type
_entity.pdbx_description
1 polymer ?
#
loop_
_entity_poly.entity_id
_entity_poly.type
_entity_poly.pdbx_seq_one_letter_code
_entity_poly.pdbx_strand_id
1 'polypeptide(L)'
;TVNYRVVLLNKKLLPVVNQKVNISISNPYSQLLSSQQEVELEDGLFQGSYKLLEITEEGSWSINVQAGNSQGSTNFQVEDYVLPKFFVTITPDANDVQTNPTVDYKICAKYTYGKDVKGAVEVYASSFSYYYPIGQKPVILRVAELDGCYNYTLNVSLLNTKNFTYAYYPSINITAKVLEKGTGVSETETTLHNRNRERLRLNFNQKYGSRNNLFISSDNTFKLNMAYKGLLYVQKLDGTPQPQETIQLCLFVECEVYKWRAWQTKRILSCRNYTSDNDGVVHFSLPQYGTRVTSLSVEALAVNFPRIVVKNGPTLEKPSAVLTLKPFYSPSGNSLLIDRHQTTVLECRATFSPQIRMTAEADKDYELFFTLTSSGRVLDSRSVTRRFAS
;
A
#
# COMPACT_ATOMS: atom_id res chain seq x y z
N THR A 1 -9.23 34.07 6.93
CA THR A 1 -8.12 34.41 6.01
C THR A 1 -7.22 33.21 5.86
N VAL A 2 -6.81 32.90 4.63
CA VAL A 2 -5.90 31.81 4.30
C VAL A 2 -4.51 32.40 4.08
N ASN A 3 -3.54 32.00 4.89
CA ASN A 3 -2.13 32.35 4.69
C ASN A 3 -1.42 31.21 3.97
N TYR A 4 -0.66 31.51 2.93
CA TYR A 4 0.00 30.50 2.13
C TYR A 4 1.42 30.95 1.75
N ARG A 5 2.24 29.95 1.41
CA ARG A 5 3.62 30.15 0.95
C ARG A 5 3.85 29.40 -0.34
N VAL A 6 4.58 30.02 -1.26
CA VAL A 6 5.03 29.41 -2.50
C VAL A 6 6.56 29.31 -2.45
N VAL A 7 7.08 28.11 -2.64
CA VAL A 7 8.53 27.85 -2.65
C VAL A 7 8.92 27.30 -4.01
N LEU A 8 9.87 27.95 -4.68
CA LEU A 8 10.37 27.54 -5.99
C LEU A 8 11.82 27.04 -5.87
N LEU A 9 12.00 25.75 -6.13
CA LEU A 9 13.30 25.07 -6.05
C LEU A 9 13.73 24.55 -7.42
N ASN A 10 15.04 24.53 -7.66
CA ASN A 10 15.63 23.88 -8.82
C ASN A 10 15.87 22.38 -8.56
N LYS A 11 16.38 21.67 -9.57
CA LYS A 11 16.71 20.22 -9.47
C LYS A 11 17.79 19.87 -8.43
N LYS A 12 18.50 20.85 -7.87
CA LYS A 12 19.46 20.68 -6.76
C LYS A 12 18.82 21.00 -5.39
N LEU A 13 17.50 21.20 -5.36
CA LEU A 13 16.75 21.65 -4.17
C LEU A 13 17.24 23.00 -3.62
N LEU A 14 17.82 23.84 -4.49
CA LEU A 14 18.22 25.20 -4.14
C LEU A 14 17.17 26.19 -4.62
N PRO A 15 16.98 27.32 -3.92
CA PRO A 15 16.02 28.33 -4.32
C PRO A 15 16.30 28.89 -5.72
N VAL A 16 15.24 29.11 -6.50
CA VAL A 16 15.34 29.77 -7.80
C VAL A 16 15.17 31.27 -7.61
N VAL A 17 16.13 32.03 -8.12
CA VAL A 17 16.13 33.50 -8.09
C VAL A 17 15.75 34.03 -9.47
N ASN A 18 15.09 35.20 -9.53
CA ASN A 18 14.71 35.90 -10.76
C ASN A 18 13.68 35.18 -11.66
N GLN A 19 12.89 34.26 -11.10
CA GLN A 19 11.77 33.64 -11.81
C GLN A 19 10.45 34.13 -11.22
N LYS A 20 9.60 34.69 -12.08
CA LYS A 20 8.25 35.12 -11.72
C LYS A 20 7.26 33.96 -11.77
N VAL A 21 6.22 34.04 -10.94
CA VAL A 21 5.17 33.03 -10.87
C VAL A 21 3.77 33.63 -10.98
N ASN A 22 2.86 32.84 -11.53
CA ASN A 22 1.43 33.15 -11.56
C ASN A 22 0.75 32.30 -10.50
N ILE A 23 -0.05 32.90 -9.64
CA ILE A 23 -0.75 32.25 -8.53
C ILE A 23 -2.25 32.44 -8.73
N SER A 24 -3.01 31.36 -8.71
CA SER A 24 -4.47 31.38 -8.82
C SER A 24 -5.13 30.63 -7.70
N ILE A 25 -6.27 31.13 -7.23
CA ILE A 25 -7.09 30.50 -6.19
C ILE A 25 -8.47 30.22 -6.78
N SER A 26 -8.92 28.98 -6.67
CA SER A 26 -10.22 28.54 -7.18
C SER A 26 -11.07 27.89 -6.10
N ASN A 27 -12.38 28.09 -6.19
CA ASN A 27 -13.37 27.50 -5.29
C ASN A 27 -13.68 26.02 -5.64
N PRO A 28 -14.56 25.33 -4.88
CA PRO A 28 -14.92 23.93 -5.13
C PRO A 28 -15.57 23.67 -6.49
N TYR A 29 -16.19 24.69 -7.08
CA TYR A 29 -16.78 24.65 -8.42
C TYR A 29 -15.77 24.94 -9.53
N SER A 30 -14.47 24.97 -9.21
CA SER A 30 -13.38 25.32 -10.12
C SER A 30 -13.47 26.74 -10.69
N GLN A 31 -14.21 27.64 -10.04
CA GLN A 31 -14.26 29.04 -10.40
C GLN A 31 -13.04 29.77 -9.87
N LEU A 32 -12.34 30.49 -10.74
CA LEU A 32 -11.20 31.33 -10.40
C LEU A 32 -11.66 32.58 -9.63
N LEU A 33 -11.19 32.73 -8.40
CA LEU A 33 -11.57 33.85 -7.53
C LEU A 33 -10.45 34.88 -7.35
N SER A 34 -9.19 34.44 -7.43
CA SER A 34 -8.04 35.33 -7.36
C SER A 34 -6.97 34.87 -8.34
N SER A 35 -6.33 35.81 -9.02
CA SER A 35 -5.21 35.57 -9.92
C SER A 35 -4.19 36.68 -9.75
N GLN A 36 -2.97 36.31 -9.38
CA GLN A 36 -1.82 37.18 -9.31
C GLN A 36 -0.86 36.75 -10.41
N GLN A 37 -0.51 37.67 -11.30
CA GLN A 37 0.40 37.42 -12.41
C GLN A 37 1.77 38.01 -12.08
N GLU A 38 2.82 37.38 -12.60
CA GLU A 38 4.18 37.93 -12.55
C GLU A 38 4.71 38.24 -11.13
N VAL A 39 4.34 37.43 -10.14
CA VAL A 39 4.77 37.57 -8.75
C VAL A 39 6.25 37.25 -8.63
N GLU A 40 7.02 38.17 -8.06
CA GLU A 40 8.45 37.97 -7.75
C GLU A 40 8.60 37.23 -6.42
N LEU A 41 9.57 36.33 -6.35
CA LEU A 41 9.92 35.59 -5.14
C LEU A 41 11.24 36.13 -4.57
N GLU A 42 11.26 36.35 -3.27
CA GLU A 42 12.46 36.70 -2.50
C GLU A 42 13.16 35.40 -2.08
N ASP A 43 14.38 35.15 -2.56
CA ASP A 43 15.12 33.91 -2.34
C ASP A 43 14.29 32.64 -2.61
N GLY A 44 13.50 32.66 -3.68
CA GLY A 44 12.64 31.54 -4.09
C GLY A 44 11.44 31.30 -3.17
N LEU A 45 11.11 32.23 -2.28
CA LEU A 45 9.93 32.20 -1.41
C LEU A 45 9.00 33.38 -1.71
N PHE A 46 7.70 33.10 -1.74
CA PHE A 46 6.65 34.12 -1.67
C PHE A 46 5.68 33.79 -0.54
N GLN A 47 5.24 34.81 0.19
CA GLN A 47 4.25 34.69 1.26
C GLN A 47 3.04 35.54 0.91
N GLY A 48 1.87 34.91 0.82
CA GLY A 48 0.63 35.55 0.44
C GLY A 48 -0.47 35.29 1.45
N SER A 49 -1.51 36.11 1.38
CA SER A 49 -2.74 35.92 2.15
C SER A 49 -3.95 36.18 1.27
N TYR A 50 -4.99 35.35 1.42
CA TYR A 50 -6.27 35.52 0.76
C TYR A 50 -7.38 35.61 1.81
N LYS A 51 -8.15 36.70 1.78
CA LYS A 51 -9.28 36.89 2.70
C LYS A 51 -10.51 36.19 2.11
N LEU A 52 -10.95 35.13 2.78
CA LEU A 52 -12.26 34.50 2.52
C LEU A 52 -13.36 35.51 2.85
N LEU A 53 -14.41 35.54 2.02
CA LEU A 53 -15.63 36.31 2.30
C LEU A 53 -16.38 35.66 3.49
N GLU A 54 -17.31 36.39 4.11
CA GLU A 54 -18.12 35.84 5.20
C GLU A 54 -19.11 34.78 4.69
N ILE A 55 -19.54 34.90 3.44
CA ILE A 55 -20.34 33.91 2.74
C ILE A 55 -19.44 33.31 1.66
N THR A 56 -18.80 32.18 1.97
CA THR A 56 -18.00 31.40 1.02
C THR A 56 -18.56 30.00 0.87
N GLU A 57 -18.37 29.41 -0.30
CA GLU A 57 -18.82 28.05 -0.54
C GLU A 57 -17.97 27.06 0.26
N GLU A 58 -18.65 26.19 1.00
CA GLU A 58 -18.00 25.07 1.67
C GLU A 58 -17.49 24.06 0.64
N GLY A 59 -16.36 23.43 0.96
CA GLY A 59 -15.77 22.37 0.16
C GLY A 59 -14.28 22.53 -0.03
N SER A 60 -13.75 21.85 -1.05
CA SER A 60 -12.31 21.84 -1.33
C SER A 60 -11.92 22.95 -2.29
N TRP A 61 -11.11 23.87 -1.81
CA TRP A 61 -10.53 24.97 -2.56
C TRP A 61 -9.12 24.59 -3.02
N SER A 62 -8.65 25.21 -4.09
CA SER A 62 -7.31 24.97 -4.63
C SER A 62 -6.51 26.25 -4.83
N ILE A 63 -5.21 26.19 -4.56
CA ILE A 63 -4.22 27.20 -4.92
C ILE A 63 -3.33 26.56 -5.98
N ASN A 64 -3.28 27.16 -7.16
CA ASN A 64 -2.47 26.71 -8.29
C ASN A 64 -1.37 27.74 -8.55
N VAL A 65 -0.17 27.26 -8.84
CA VAL A 65 1.01 28.08 -9.11
C VAL A 65 1.64 27.62 -10.42
N GLN A 66 1.95 28.58 -11.28
CA GLN A 66 2.66 28.35 -12.53
C GLN A 66 3.95 29.17 -12.56
N ALA A 67 5.08 28.51 -12.79
CA ALA A 67 6.42 29.07 -12.89
C ALA A 67 7.04 28.66 -14.23
N GLY A 68 6.81 29.43 -15.29
CA GLY A 68 7.18 29.03 -16.66
C GLY A 68 6.50 27.71 -17.06
N ASN A 69 7.29 26.67 -17.29
CA ASN A 69 6.80 25.31 -17.61
C ASN A 69 6.54 24.43 -16.38
N SER A 70 6.82 24.93 -15.18
CA SER A 70 6.60 24.18 -13.93
C SER A 70 5.26 24.60 -13.32
N GLN A 71 4.54 23.64 -12.76
CA GLN A 71 3.27 23.87 -12.07
C GLN A 71 3.28 23.18 -10.71
N GLY A 72 2.61 23.80 -9.74
CA GLY A 72 2.37 23.22 -8.42
C GLY A 72 0.96 23.56 -7.98
N SER A 73 0.35 22.69 -7.19
CA SER A 73 -0.96 22.96 -6.61
C SER A 73 -1.06 22.40 -5.20
N THR A 74 -1.92 23.02 -4.39
CA THR A 74 -2.30 22.53 -3.08
C THR A 74 -3.78 22.80 -2.86
N ASN A 75 -4.43 21.95 -2.06
CA ASN A 75 -5.84 22.09 -1.76
C ASN A 75 -6.02 22.34 -0.27
N PHE A 76 -7.06 23.09 0.08
CA PHE A 76 -7.47 23.33 1.46
C PHE A 76 -8.99 23.25 1.56
N GLN A 77 -9.49 22.82 2.71
CA GLN A 77 -10.92 22.69 2.95
C GLN A 77 -11.45 23.95 3.65
N VAL A 78 -12.59 24.45 3.18
CA VAL A 78 -13.36 25.51 3.83
C VAL A 78 -14.69 24.92 4.26
N GLU A 79 -14.98 24.94 5.55
CA GLU A 79 -16.21 24.43 6.16
C GLU A 79 -16.52 25.32 7.37
N ASP A 80 -17.79 25.42 7.75
CA ASP A 80 -18.19 26.04 9.01
C ASP A 80 -17.59 25.27 10.20
N TYR A 81 -16.49 25.82 10.73
CA TYR A 81 -15.74 25.16 11.77
C TYR A 81 -16.28 25.48 13.16
N VAL A 82 -16.90 24.49 13.79
CA VAL A 82 -17.07 24.45 15.25
C VAL A 82 -15.95 23.59 15.80
N LEU A 83 -15.12 24.13 16.70
CA LEU A 83 -14.04 23.37 17.35
C LEU A 83 -14.65 22.17 18.09
N PRO A 84 -14.45 20.92 17.60
CA PRO A 84 -14.98 19.75 18.28
C PRO A 84 -14.30 19.63 19.63
N LYS A 85 -15.06 19.32 20.68
CA LYS A 85 -14.50 19.23 22.04
C LYS A 85 -13.64 17.98 22.20
N PHE A 86 -13.98 16.93 21.45
CA PHE A 86 -13.32 15.64 21.46
C PHE A 86 -13.45 14.94 20.11
N PHE A 87 -12.61 13.94 19.87
CA PHE A 87 -12.67 13.08 18.69
C PHE A 87 -13.06 11.67 19.09
N VAL A 88 -13.85 11.02 18.24
CA VAL A 88 -14.21 9.61 18.36
C VAL A 88 -13.42 8.82 17.33
N THR A 89 -12.94 7.65 17.72
CA THR A 89 -12.16 6.75 16.85
C THR A 89 -12.73 5.36 16.93
N ILE A 90 -12.96 4.72 15.79
CA ILE A 90 -13.45 3.34 15.71
C ILE A 90 -12.36 2.49 15.06
N THR A 91 -11.85 1.51 15.80
CA THR A 91 -10.84 0.57 15.30
C THR A 91 -11.43 -0.84 15.24
N PRO A 92 -11.68 -1.39 14.04
CA PRO A 92 -12.07 -2.79 13.92
C PRO A 92 -10.90 -3.74 14.22
N ASP A 93 -11.20 -4.98 14.58
CA ASP A 93 -10.19 -6.04 14.60
C ASP A 93 -9.59 -6.22 13.20
N ALA A 94 -8.30 -5.93 13.08
CA ALA A 94 -7.54 -6.02 11.83
C ALA A 94 -7.47 -7.46 11.29
N ASN A 95 -7.64 -8.47 12.15
CA ASN A 95 -7.61 -9.89 11.80
C ASN A 95 -8.99 -10.49 11.51
N ASP A 96 -10.04 -9.66 11.40
CA ASP A 96 -11.38 -10.12 11.11
C ASP A 96 -11.52 -10.69 9.67
N VAL A 97 -12.17 -11.86 9.60
CA VAL A 97 -12.48 -12.56 8.35
C VAL A 97 -13.98 -12.80 8.22
N GLN A 98 -14.45 -12.93 6.98
CA GLN A 98 -15.88 -13.00 6.67
C GLN A 98 -16.63 -14.17 7.31
N THR A 99 -15.95 -15.26 7.66
CA THR A 99 -16.55 -16.42 8.33
C THR A 99 -16.69 -16.25 9.84
N ASN A 100 -16.06 -15.25 10.45
CA ASN A 100 -16.17 -15.05 11.89
C ASN A 100 -17.63 -14.65 12.23
N PRO A 101 -18.28 -15.32 13.21
CA PRO A 101 -19.65 -15.00 13.60
C PRO A 101 -19.75 -13.66 14.33
N THR A 102 -18.65 -13.23 14.95
CA THR A 102 -18.54 -11.97 15.70
C THR A 102 -17.38 -11.13 15.20
N VAL A 103 -17.48 -9.82 15.37
CA VAL A 103 -16.41 -8.83 15.09
C VAL A 103 -16.24 -7.94 16.30
N ASP A 104 -15.01 -7.76 16.72
CA ASP A 104 -14.67 -6.84 17.80
C ASP A 104 -14.29 -5.45 17.25
N TYR A 105 -14.81 -4.42 17.89
CA TYR A 105 -14.52 -3.02 17.61
C TYR A 105 -14.06 -2.34 18.90
N LYS A 106 -13.00 -1.54 18.80
CA LYS A 106 -12.56 -0.66 19.87
C LYS A 106 -12.95 0.77 19.52
N ILE A 107 -13.85 1.35 20.32
CA ILE A 107 -14.35 2.71 20.15
C ILE A 107 -13.74 3.56 21.25
N CYS A 108 -12.97 4.58 20.91
CA CYS A 108 -12.36 5.48 21.88
C CYS A 108 -12.76 6.93 21.62
N ALA A 109 -12.95 7.70 22.69
CA ALA A 109 -13.21 9.13 22.62
C ALA A 109 -12.21 9.90 23.48
N LYS A 110 -11.54 10.89 22.87
CA LYS A 110 -10.51 11.70 23.52
C LYS A 110 -10.74 13.18 23.26
N TYR A 111 -10.63 13.99 24.30
CA TYR A 111 -10.64 15.44 24.16
C TYR A 111 -9.49 15.91 23.27
N THR A 112 -9.64 17.09 22.68
CA THR A 112 -8.60 17.73 21.86
C THR A 112 -7.27 17.91 22.60
N TYR A 113 -7.31 18.00 23.94
CA TYR A 113 -6.13 18.07 24.82
C TYR A 113 -5.63 16.69 25.33
N GLY A 114 -6.15 15.59 24.77
CA GLY A 114 -5.61 14.23 24.91
C GLY A 114 -6.15 13.39 26.07
N LYS A 115 -6.98 13.94 26.98
CA LYS A 115 -7.61 13.14 28.04
C LYS A 115 -8.80 12.33 27.52
N ASP A 116 -9.08 11.24 28.21
CA ASP A 116 -10.21 10.36 27.92
C ASP A 116 -11.55 11.02 28.24
N VAL A 117 -12.53 10.82 27.35
CA VAL A 117 -13.89 11.32 27.52
C VAL A 117 -14.68 10.34 28.39
N LYS A 118 -15.51 10.86 29.30
CA LYS A 118 -16.47 10.07 30.08
C LYS A 118 -17.88 10.41 29.63
N GLY A 119 -18.68 9.40 29.35
CA GLY A 119 -19.97 9.59 28.71
C GLY A 119 -20.74 8.31 28.44
N ALA A 120 -21.66 8.40 27.50
CA ALA A 120 -22.34 7.26 26.92
C ALA A 120 -21.99 7.14 25.43
N VAL A 121 -21.98 5.93 24.89
CA VAL A 121 -21.79 5.67 23.47
C VAL A 121 -23.00 4.93 22.91
N GLU A 122 -23.52 5.44 21.80
CA GLU A 122 -24.54 4.83 20.95
C GLU A 122 -23.84 4.28 19.71
N VAL A 123 -23.79 2.96 19.59
CA VAL A 123 -23.18 2.26 18.46
C VAL A 123 -24.28 1.79 17.53
N TYR A 124 -24.19 2.20 16.28
CA TYR A 124 -25.07 1.79 15.18
C TYR A 124 -24.27 0.94 14.21
N ALA A 125 -24.63 -0.34 14.09
CA ALA A 125 -24.05 -1.24 13.11
C ALA A 125 -25.06 -1.57 12.01
N SER A 126 -24.64 -1.44 10.75
CA SER A 126 -25.44 -1.78 9.58
C SER A 126 -24.60 -2.45 8.50
N SER A 127 -25.23 -3.25 7.66
CA SER A 127 -24.58 -3.81 6.48
C SER A 127 -24.40 -2.76 5.37
N PHE A 128 -23.28 -2.85 4.65
CA PHE A 128 -22.99 -1.99 3.50
C PHE A 128 -22.76 -2.80 2.23
N SER A 129 -23.37 -2.33 1.13
CA SER A 129 -23.17 -2.85 -0.22
C SER A 129 -23.12 -1.68 -1.19
N TYR A 130 -22.09 -1.63 -2.03
CA TYR A 130 -21.89 -0.56 -3.01
C TYR A 130 -22.83 -0.68 -4.22
N TYR A 131 -23.17 -1.92 -4.62
CA TYR A 131 -23.90 -2.19 -5.86
C TYR A 131 -25.42 -2.26 -5.71
N TYR A 132 -25.90 -2.59 -4.51
CA TYR A 132 -27.32 -2.70 -4.25
C TYR A 132 -27.64 -1.90 -3.00
N PRO A 133 -28.31 -0.73 -3.10
CA PRO A 133 -28.88 -0.07 -1.94
C PRO A 133 -29.93 -1.04 -1.37
N ILE A 134 -29.53 -1.75 -0.32
CA ILE A 134 -30.43 -2.62 0.44
C ILE A 134 -31.56 -1.73 0.95
N GLY A 135 -32.80 -2.21 0.90
CA GLY A 135 -33.94 -1.59 1.62
C GLY A 135 -33.70 -1.51 3.13
N GLN A 136 -34.76 -1.30 3.94
CA GLN A 136 -34.68 -1.11 5.40
C GLN A 136 -33.55 -1.92 6.05
N LYS A 137 -32.46 -1.22 6.41
CA LYS A 137 -31.27 -1.82 7.02
C LYS A 137 -31.58 -2.04 8.49
N PRO A 138 -31.44 -3.26 9.04
CA PRO A 138 -31.49 -3.43 10.48
C PRO A 138 -30.30 -2.66 11.05
N VAL A 139 -30.60 -1.59 11.78
CA VAL A 139 -29.59 -0.84 12.51
C VAL A 139 -29.59 -1.40 13.91
N ILE A 140 -28.51 -2.09 14.28
CA ILE A 140 -28.32 -2.57 15.64
C ILE A 140 -27.87 -1.38 16.46
N LEU A 141 -28.70 -0.96 17.40
CA LEU A 141 -28.37 0.05 18.39
C LEU A 141 -27.87 -0.62 19.67
N ARG A 142 -26.66 -0.27 20.10
CA ARG A 142 -26.15 -0.60 21.42
C ARG A 142 -25.79 0.68 22.17
N VAL A 143 -26.29 0.80 23.40
CA VAL A 143 -25.93 1.89 24.31
C VAL A 143 -25.08 1.32 25.44
N ALA A 144 -23.96 1.98 25.74
CA ALA A 144 -23.08 1.61 26.84
C ALA A 144 -22.45 2.86 27.48
N GLU A 145 -21.99 2.72 28.72
CA GLU A 145 -21.13 3.72 29.33
C GLU A 145 -19.73 3.67 28.71
N LEU A 146 -19.14 4.84 28.50
CA LEU A 146 -17.80 4.99 27.93
C LEU A 146 -16.92 5.76 28.92
N ASP A 147 -15.78 5.15 29.29
CA ASP A 147 -14.71 5.76 30.07
C ASP A 147 -13.41 5.65 29.26
N GLY A 148 -13.20 6.62 28.37
CA GLY A 148 -12.12 6.63 27.39
C GLY A 148 -12.34 5.72 26.19
N CYS A 149 -12.42 4.41 26.42
CA CYS A 149 -12.63 3.41 25.38
C CYS A 149 -13.69 2.38 25.77
N TYR A 150 -14.43 1.91 24.77
CA TYR A 150 -15.42 0.85 24.88
C TYR A 150 -15.13 -0.23 23.84
N ASN A 151 -15.05 -1.49 24.28
CA ASN A 151 -14.92 -2.64 23.40
C ASN A 151 -16.30 -3.19 23.08
N TYR A 152 -16.65 -3.22 21.80
CA TYR A 152 -17.93 -3.66 21.30
C TYR A 152 -17.77 -4.92 20.45
N THR A 153 -18.41 -6.02 20.87
CA THR A 153 -18.51 -7.25 20.07
C THR A 153 -19.84 -7.29 19.32
N LEU A 154 -19.77 -7.20 18.00
CA LEU A 154 -20.91 -7.29 17.10
C LEU A 154 -21.15 -8.73 16.67
N ASN A 155 -22.36 -9.25 16.86
CA ASN A 155 -22.77 -10.50 16.23
C ASN A 155 -23.27 -10.22 14.80
N VAL A 156 -22.55 -10.75 13.81
CA VAL A 156 -22.80 -10.46 12.39
C VAL A 156 -24.10 -11.10 11.90
N SER A 157 -24.56 -12.19 12.52
CA SER A 157 -25.83 -12.81 12.18
C SER A 157 -27.03 -11.88 12.40
N LEU A 158 -26.92 -10.90 13.29
CA LEU A 158 -27.96 -9.90 13.55
C LEU A 158 -28.12 -8.89 12.41
N LEU A 159 -27.07 -8.70 11.59
CA LEU A 159 -27.13 -7.84 10.40
C LEU A 159 -27.81 -8.53 9.21
N ASN A 160 -28.05 -9.83 9.30
CA ASN A 160 -28.65 -10.61 8.22
C ASN A 160 -30.19 -10.50 8.26
N THR A 161 -30.78 -9.82 7.28
CA THR A 161 -32.25 -9.83 7.12
C THR A 161 -32.69 -11.12 6.43
N LYS A 162 -33.77 -11.73 6.92
CA LYS A 162 -34.23 -13.11 6.63
C LYS A 162 -34.55 -13.46 5.16
N ASN A 163 -34.27 -12.61 4.17
CA ASN A 163 -34.74 -12.82 2.79
C ASN A 163 -33.70 -12.59 1.69
N PHE A 164 -32.40 -12.59 1.99
CA PHE A 164 -31.38 -12.57 0.93
C PHE A 164 -30.83 -13.98 0.67
N THR A 165 -31.08 -14.50 -0.53
CA THR A 165 -30.42 -15.68 -1.12
C THR A 165 -28.89 -15.49 -1.23
N TYR A 166 -28.42 -14.25 -1.16
CA TYR A 166 -27.02 -13.82 -1.17
C TYR A 166 -26.74 -12.87 0.01
N ALA A 167 -26.91 -13.36 1.23
CA ALA A 167 -26.64 -12.62 2.48
C ALA A 167 -25.14 -12.38 2.71
N TYR A 168 -24.50 -11.70 1.77
CA TYR A 168 -23.07 -11.45 1.76
C TYR A 168 -22.84 -9.95 1.89
N TYR A 169 -22.58 -9.51 3.12
CA TYR A 169 -22.11 -8.16 3.38
C TYR A 169 -20.60 -8.23 3.59
N PRO A 170 -19.78 -7.95 2.54
CA PRO A 170 -18.33 -7.93 2.69
C PRO A 170 -17.89 -6.81 3.64
N SER A 171 -18.76 -5.81 3.84
CA SER A 171 -18.44 -4.58 4.54
C SER A 171 -19.50 -4.27 5.59
N ILE A 172 -19.06 -3.88 6.78
CA ILE A 172 -19.89 -3.43 7.88
C ILE A 172 -19.68 -1.92 8.01
N ASN A 173 -20.77 -1.16 8.01
CA ASN A 173 -20.73 0.26 8.32
C ASN A 173 -21.07 0.43 9.80
N ILE A 174 -20.10 0.90 10.58
CA ILE A 174 -20.25 1.14 12.02
C ILE A 174 -20.20 2.64 12.27
N THR A 175 -21.17 3.14 13.02
CA THR A 175 -21.25 4.55 13.44
C THR A 175 -21.30 4.59 14.95
N ALA A 176 -20.46 5.40 15.58
CA ALA A 176 -20.41 5.58 17.01
C ALA A 176 -20.71 7.05 17.34
N LYS A 177 -21.78 7.28 18.08
CA LYS A 177 -22.14 8.60 18.61
C LYS A 177 -21.86 8.61 20.10
N VAL A 178 -20.96 9.48 20.54
CA VAL A 178 -20.52 9.57 21.94
C VAL A 178 -21.11 10.85 22.54
N LEU A 179 -21.84 10.70 23.65
CA LEU A 179 -22.43 11.77 24.43
C LEU A 179 -21.60 12.02 25.71
N GLU A 180 -21.05 13.21 25.85
CA GLU A 180 -20.24 13.59 27.01
C GLU A 180 -21.10 13.81 28.27
N LYS A 181 -20.67 13.28 29.43
CA LYS A 181 -21.41 13.37 30.70
C LYS A 181 -21.46 14.80 31.29
N GLY A 182 -20.48 15.65 30.97
CA GLY A 182 -20.35 16.99 31.55
C GLY A 182 -21.15 18.05 30.81
N THR A 183 -20.90 18.21 29.51
CA THR A 183 -21.49 19.30 28.72
C THR A 183 -22.68 18.90 27.85
N GLY A 184 -22.99 17.60 27.75
CA GLY A 184 -24.06 17.09 26.88
C GLY A 184 -23.76 17.20 25.39
N VAL A 185 -22.53 17.55 25.01
CA VAL A 185 -22.09 17.58 23.62
C VAL A 185 -21.95 16.16 23.08
N SER A 186 -22.36 15.95 21.83
CA SER A 186 -22.24 14.66 21.15
C SER A 186 -21.40 14.78 19.88
N GLU A 187 -20.47 13.85 19.69
CA GLU A 187 -19.68 13.72 18.48
C GLU A 187 -19.95 12.35 17.84
N THR A 188 -19.94 12.29 16.51
CA THR A 188 -20.23 11.07 15.76
C THR A 188 -19.11 10.75 14.78
N GLU A 189 -18.70 9.49 14.77
CA GLU A 189 -17.73 8.97 13.80
C GLU A 189 -18.31 7.75 13.09
N THR A 190 -18.03 7.62 11.79
CA THR A 190 -18.46 6.49 10.96
C THR A 190 -17.26 5.84 10.29
N THR A 191 -17.19 4.51 10.32
CA THR A 191 -16.11 3.74 9.69
C THR A 191 -16.68 2.58 8.88
N LEU A 192 -16.18 2.43 7.66
CA LEU A 192 -16.45 1.27 6.82
C LEU A 192 -15.39 0.19 7.06
N HIS A 193 -15.81 -0.96 7.61
CA HIS A 193 -14.93 -2.11 7.84
C HIS A 193 -15.13 -3.18 6.77
N ASN A 194 -14.11 -3.45 5.97
CA ASN A 194 -14.10 -4.51 4.96
C ASN A 194 -13.52 -5.79 5.56
N ARG A 195 -14.34 -6.84 5.67
CA ARG A 195 -13.93 -8.12 6.24
C ARG A 195 -13.07 -8.90 5.26
N ASN A 196 -11.99 -9.52 5.73
CA ASN A 196 -11.04 -10.21 4.85
C ASN A 196 -11.57 -11.56 4.33
N ARG A 197 -11.17 -11.93 3.11
CA ARG A 197 -11.49 -13.22 2.46
C ARG A 197 -10.45 -14.30 2.69
N GLU A 198 -9.30 -13.93 3.23
CA GLU A 198 -8.18 -14.80 3.53
C GLU A 198 -7.75 -14.57 4.98
N ARG A 199 -7.12 -15.56 5.60
CA ARG A 199 -6.66 -15.47 7.01
C ARG A 199 -5.22 -15.00 7.16
N LEU A 200 -4.44 -15.07 6.09
CA LEU A 200 -3.04 -14.66 6.05
C LEU A 200 -2.81 -13.82 4.80
N ARG A 201 -1.81 -12.94 4.88
CA ARG A 201 -1.28 -12.18 3.74
C ARG A 201 0.02 -12.84 3.30
N LEU A 202 0.04 -13.31 2.07
CA LEU A 202 1.22 -13.83 1.39
C LEU A 202 1.66 -12.79 0.37
N ASN A 203 2.91 -12.30 0.47
CA ASN A 203 3.43 -11.32 -0.48
C ASN A 203 4.86 -11.67 -0.89
N PHE A 204 5.09 -11.77 -2.20
CA PHE A 204 6.43 -12.00 -2.73
C PHE A 204 7.22 -10.69 -2.78
N ASN A 205 8.46 -10.74 -2.31
CA ASN A 205 9.44 -9.65 -2.35
C ASN A 205 9.00 -8.33 -1.69
N GLN A 206 7.81 -8.28 -1.09
CA GLN A 206 7.22 -7.09 -0.49
C GLN A 206 6.62 -7.42 0.87
N LYS A 207 7.09 -6.73 1.93
CA LYS A 207 6.50 -6.83 3.26
C LYS A 207 5.31 -5.88 3.39
N TYR A 208 4.15 -6.39 3.78
CA TYR A 208 2.98 -5.58 4.06
C TYR A 208 3.22 -4.65 5.26
N GLY A 209 2.72 -3.41 5.19
CA GLY A 209 2.91 -2.39 6.23
C GLY A 209 4.28 -1.72 6.23
N SER A 210 5.19 -2.09 5.33
CA SER A 210 6.46 -1.39 5.17
C SER A 210 6.24 -0.01 4.54
N ARG A 211 6.58 1.06 5.26
CA ARG A 211 6.59 2.45 4.73
C ARG A 211 7.58 2.63 3.58
N ASN A 212 8.44 1.63 3.33
CA ASN A 212 9.55 1.66 2.38
C ASN A 212 9.25 0.91 1.07
N ASN A 213 7.97 0.80 0.67
CA ASN A 213 7.52 0.20 -0.60
C ASN A 213 8.12 0.85 -1.87
N LEU A 214 8.94 1.90 -1.75
CA LEU A 214 9.53 2.68 -2.84
C LEU A 214 10.79 2.07 -3.47
N PHE A 215 11.39 1.01 -2.89
CA PHE A 215 12.68 0.46 -3.37
C PHE A 215 12.66 -1.04 -3.68
N ILE A 216 11.48 -1.62 -3.90
CA ILE A 216 11.38 -3.00 -4.36
C ILE A 216 11.60 -2.99 -5.86
N SER A 217 12.58 -3.78 -6.32
CA SER A 217 12.80 -4.02 -7.74
C SER A 217 11.52 -4.62 -8.32
N SER A 218 10.71 -3.80 -9.00
CA SER A 218 9.53 -4.24 -9.75
C SER A 218 9.88 -5.09 -10.96
N ASP A 219 11.18 -5.28 -11.22
CA ASP A 219 11.70 -6.13 -12.26
C ASP A 219 11.40 -7.59 -11.89
N ASN A 220 10.18 -7.99 -12.20
CA ASN A 220 9.69 -9.37 -12.24
C ASN A 220 10.40 -10.13 -13.37
N THR A 221 11.73 -10.17 -13.28
CA THR A 221 12.61 -10.81 -14.24
C THR A 221 13.59 -11.74 -13.54
N PHE A 222 13.94 -12.83 -14.21
CA PHE A 222 15.03 -13.70 -13.78
C PHE A 222 16.20 -13.57 -14.75
N LYS A 223 17.42 -13.70 -14.23
CA LYS A 223 18.65 -13.66 -15.00
C LYS A 223 18.92 -15.06 -15.58
N LEU A 224 19.27 -15.12 -16.86
CA LEU A 224 19.58 -16.38 -17.55
C LEU A 224 20.83 -17.02 -16.94
N ASN A 225 20.82 -18.34 -16.82
CA ASN A 225 21.92 -19.15 -16.27
C ASN A 225 22.34 -18.77 -14.83
N MET A 226 21.46 -18.08 -14.09
CA MET A 226 21.66 -17.73 -12.68
C MET A 226 20.50 -18.23 -11.85
N ALA A 227 20.79 -18.61 -10.60
CA ALA A 227 19.75 -19.01 -9.66
C ALA A 227 18.99 -17.77 -9.20
N TYR A 228 17.67 -17.78 -9.34
CA TYR A 228 16.82 -16.71 -8.80
C TYR A 228 16.61 -16.95 -7.31
N LYS A 229 16.85 -15.93 -6.48
CA LYS A 229 16.53 -15.95 -5.05
C LYS A 229 15.33 -15.06 -4.81
N GLY A 230 14.29 -15.60 -4.18
CA GLY A 230 13.09 -14.87 -3.83
C GLY A 230 12.78 -14.95 -2.34
N LEU A 231 12.01 -13.98 -1.87
CA LEU A 231 11.48 -13.95 -0.51
C LEU A 231 9.96 -13.98 -0.58
N LEU A 232 9.34 -14.77 0.28
CA LEU A 232 7.90 -14.71 0.52
C LEU A 232 7.67 -14.29 1.97
N TYR A 233 6.94 -13.19 2.16
CA TYR A 233 6.50 -12.75 3.47
C TYR A 233 5.16 -13.40 3.80
N VAL A 234 5.10 -14.03 4.98
CA VAL A 234 3.93 -14.67 5.58
C VAL A 234 3.54 -13.83 6.78
N GLN A 235 2.45 -13.07 6.64
CA GLN A 235 1.98 -12.13 7.65
C GLN A 235 0.53 -12.41 8.01
N LYS A 236 0.14 -12.05 9.23
CA LYS A 236 -1.28 -11.90 9.59
C LYS A 236 -1.87 -10.68 8.88
N LEU A 237 -3.18 -10.49 9.02
CA LEU A 237 -3.90 -9.41 8.34
C LEU A 237 -3.52 -8.03 8.89
N ASP A 238 -3.12 -7.96 10.16
CA ASP A 238 -2.55 -6.78 10.81
C ASP A 238 -1.11 -6.42 10.37
N GLY A 239 -0.44 -7.31 9.62
CA GLY A 239 0.94 -7.14 9.17
C GLY A 239 2.01 -7.70 10.13
N THR A 240 1.63 -8.28 11.26
CA THR A 240 2.55 -9.03 12.12
C THR A 240 3.06 -10.29 11.41
N PRO A 241 4.32 -10.70 11.63
CA PRO A 241 4.86 -11.91 11.03
C PRO A 241 4.18 -13.16 11.60
N GLN A 242 3.98 -14.17 10.75
CA GLN A 242 3.44 -15.48 11.14
C GLN A 242 4.56 -16.54 11.01
N PRO A 243 5.26 -16.87 12.11
CA PRO A 243 6.34 -17.86 12.10
C PRO A 243 5.80 -19.29 12.07
N GLN A 244 6.66 -20.23 11.65
CA GLN A 244 6.39 -21.68 11.66
C GLN A 244 5.16 -22.11 10.83
N GLU A 245 4.77 -21.34 9.83
CA GLU A 245 3.65 -21.67 8.94
C GLU A 245 4.16 -22.44 7.72
N THR A 246 3.46 -23.53 7.38
CA THR A 246 3.82 -24.39 6.24
C THR A 246 3.21 -23.83 4.95
N ILE A 247 4.07 -23.33 4.07
CA ILE A 247 3.73 -22.84 2.74
C ILE A 247 4.20 -23.84 1.68
N GLN A 248 3.28 -24.24 0.80
CA GLN A 248 3.61 -24.97 -0.41
C GLN A 248 3.93 -23.99 -1.53
N LEU A 249 5.15 -24.05 -2.06
CA LEU A 249 5.57 -23.31 -3.24
C LEU A 249 5.52 -24.23 -4.45
N CYS A 250 4.72 -23.88 -5.44
CA CYS A 250 4.56 -24.57 -6.70
C CYS A 250 5.17 -23.75 -7.84
N LEU A 251 6.21 -24.27 -8.47
CA LEU A 251 6.88 -23.67 -9.60
C LEU A 251 6.29 -24.20 -10.90
N PHE A 252 5.86 -23.27 -11.74
CA PHE A 252 5.40 -23.49 -13.11
C PHE A 252 6.45 -22.91 -14.07
N VAL A 253 7.03 -23.77 -14.89
CA VAL A 253 7.99 -23.37 -15.93
C VAL A 253 7.29 -23.45 -17.27
N GLU A 254 7.28 -22.35 -18.02
CA GLU A 254 6.80 -22.30 -19.39
C GLU A 254 7.99 -22.21 -20.34
N CYS A 255 8.07 -23.15 -21.28
CA CYS A 255 9.08 -23.19 -22.33
C CYS A 255 8.42 -23.09 -23.70
N GLU A 256 9.06 -22.38 -24.63
CA GLU A 256 8.73 -22.48 -26.04
C GLU A 256 9.33 -23.77 -26.62
N VAL A 257 8.47 -24.69 -27.05
CA VAL A 257 8.89 -25.85 -27.83
C VAL A 257 8.42 -25.65 -29.26
N TYR A 258 9.38 -25.46 -30.17
CA TYR A 258 9.11 -25.47 -31.60
C TYR A 258 8.79 -26.90 -32.04
N LYS A 259 7.55 -27.15 -32.46
CA LYS A 259 7.16 -28.32 -33.24
C LYS A 259 6.63 -27.84 -34.59
N TRP A 260 6.84 -28.65 -35.63
CA TRP A 260 6.33 -28.38 -36.97
C TRP A 260 4.84 -27.98 -36.92
N ARG A 261 4.55 -26.75 -37.36
CA ARG A 261 3.20 -26.12 -37.45
C ARG A 261 2.47 -25.74 -36.16
N ALA A 262 3.08 -25.78 -34.97
CA ALA A 262 2.46 -25.20 -33.76
C ALA A 262 3.45 -24.87 -32.64
N TRP A 263 3.23 -23.73 -31.98
CA TRP A 263 3.86 -23.40 -30.70
C TRP A 263 3.19 -24.22 -29.60
N GLN A 264 3.94 -25.05 -28.87
CA GLN A 264 3.42 -25.75 -27.69
C GLN A 264 4.15 -25.29 -26.42
N THR A 265 3.39 -24.81 -25.44
CA THR A 265 3.89 -24.48 -24.10
C THR A 265 3.95 -25.75 -23.26
N LYS A 266 5.14 -26.20 -22.86
CA LYS A 266 5.27 -27.26 -21.84
C LYS A 266 5.25 -26.60 -20.47
N ARG A 267 4.27 -26.96 -19.63
CA ARG A 267 4.19 -26.56 -18.22
C ARG A 267 4.77 -27.66 -17.34
N ILE A 268 5.91 -27.40 -16.71
CA ILE A 268 6.48 -28.30 -15.69
C ILE A 268 6.06 -27.75 -14.32
N LEU A 269 5.35 -28.55 -13.53
CA LEU A 269 4.95 -28.23 -12.17
C LEU A 269 5.85 -28.96 -11.17
N SER A 270 6.49 -28.23 -10.27
CA SER A 270 7.20 -28.80 -9.12
C SER A 270 6.76 -28.09 -7.85
N CYS A 271 6.19 -28.81 -6.89
CA CYS A 271 5.76 -28.26 -5.61
C CYS A 271 6.66 -28.76 -4.48
N ARG A 272 7.02 -27.87 -3.56
CA ARG A 272 7.75 -28.19 -2.33
C ARG A 272 7.17 -27.43 -1.16
N ASN A 273 7.22 -28.03 0.02
CA ASN A 273 6.77 -27.40 1.25
C ASN A 273 7.95 -26.70 1.93
N TYR A 274 7.70 -25.50 2.42
CA TYR A 274 8.62 -24.67 3.18
C TYR A 274 7.93 -24.21 4.45
N THR A 275 8.71 -23.90 5.48
CA THR A 275 8.22 -23.35 6.75
C THR A 275 8.75 -21.94 6.91
N SER A 276 7.90 -20.99 7.32
CA SER A 276 8.35 -19.63 7.61
C SER A 276 9.26 -19.58 8.84
N ASP A 277 10.27 -18.71 8.79
CA ASP A 277 11.17 -18.45 9.91
C ASP A 277 10.51 -17.59 11.02
N ASN A 278 11.27 -17.20 12.03
CA ASN A 278 10.78 -16.38 13.15
C ASN A 278 10.29 -14.98 12.72
N ASP A 279 10.79 -14.47 11.60
CA ASP A 279 10.39 -13.20 11.00
C ASP A 279 9.21 -13.35 10.02
N GLY A 280 8.65 -14.57 9.91
CA GLY A 280 7.57 -14.88 8.99
C GLY A 280 7.99 -14.88 7.53
N VAL A 281 9.26 -15.18 7.23
CA VAL A 281 9.82 -15.16 5.87
C VAL A 281 10.12 -16.58 5.41
N VAL A 282 9.79 -16.86 4.14
CA VAL A 282 10.21 -18.06 3.43
C VAL A 282 11.23 -17.66 2.37
N HIS A 283 12.47 -18.11 2.56
CA HIS A 283 13.54 -17.98 1.59
C HIS A 283 13.48 -19.12 0.59
N PHE A 284 13.39 -18.81 -0.71
CA PHE A 284 13.42 -19.83 -1.75
C PHE A 284 14.42 -19.48 -2.85
N SER A 285 14.90 -20.52 -3.53
CA SER A 285 15.72 -20.37 -4.72
C SER A 285 15.16 -21.23 -5.85
N LEU A 286 15.15 -20.66 -7.05
CA LEU A 286 14.77 -21.36 -8.26
C LEU A 286 16.05 -21.87 -8.97
N PRO A 287 15.97 -23.03 -9.64
CA PRO A 287 17.05 -23.52 -10.49
C PRO A 287 17.47 -22.50 -11.55
N GLN A 288 18.65 -22.74 -12.13
CA GLN A 288 19.14 -21.96 -13.26
C GLN A 288 18.35 -22.34 -14.52
N TYR A 289 17.91 -21.33 -15.27
CA TYR A 289 17.19 -21.51 -16.53
C TYR A 289 17.91 -20.77 -17.66
N GLY A 290 18.02 -21.44 -18.80
CA GLY A 290 18.58 -20.88 -20.04
C GLY A 290 17.53 -20.19 -20.90
N THR A 291 17.89 -19.92 -22.16
CA THR A 291 17.10 -19.15 -23.14
C THR A 291 15.79 -19.80 -23.58
N ARG A 292 15.58 -21.10 -23.31
CA ARG A 292 14.36 -21.82 -23.73
C ARG A 292 13.14 -21.53 -22.85
N VAL A 293 13.35 -20.97 -21.66
CA VAL A 293 12.28 -20.65 -20.71
C VAL A 293 11.78 -19.24 -20.95
N THR A 294 10.47 -19.12 -21.19
CA THR A 294 9.81 -17.84 -21.50
C THR A 294 9.08 -17.22 -20.33
N SER A 295 8.69 -18.04 -19.34
CA SER A 295 8.04 -17.56 -18.12
C SER A 295 8.24 -18.55 -16.98
N LEU A 296 8.43 -18.02 -15.78
CA LEU A 296 8.42 -18.76 -14.52
C LEU A 296 7.32 -18.19 -13.65
N SER A 297 6.42 -19.03 -13.14
CA SER A 297 5.43 -18.61 -12.15
C SER A 297 5.59 -19.43 -10.88
N VAL A 298 5.69 -18.76 -9.74
CA VAL A 298 5.73 -19.39 -8.42
C VAL A 298 4.42 -19.07 -7.71
N GLU A 299 3.65 -20.10 -7.43
CA GLU A 299 2.42 -20.00 -6.65
C GLU A 299 2.72 -20.44 -5.21
N ALA A 300 2.42 -19.59 -4.24
CA ALA A 300 2.49 -19.89 -2.83
C ALA A 300 1.10 -20.20 -2.29
N LEU A 301 0.98 -21.28 -1.52
CA LEU A 301 -0.26 -21.74 -0.92
C LEU A 301 -0.05 -22.07 0.55
N ALA A 302 -0.80 -21.45 1.45
CA ALA A 302 -0.76 -21.80 2.87
C ALA A 302 -1.49 -23.14 3.11
N VAL A 303 -0.76 -24.18 3.53
CA VAL A 303 -1.27 -25.55 3.59
C VAL A 303 -2.26 -25.73 4.75
N ASN A 304 -1.98 -25.12 5.90
CA ASN A 304 -2.80 -25.26 7.11
C ASN A 304 -4.12 -24.49 7.06
N PHE A 305 -4.33 -23.69 6.01
CA PHE A 305 -5.48 -22.81 5.86
C PHE A 305 -6.34 -23.20 4.64
N PRO A 306 -7.12 -24.30 4.72
CA PRO A 306 -7.92 -24.78 3.61
C PRO A 306 -9.03 -23.80 3.23
N ARG A 307 -9.47 -23.85 1.97
CA ARG A 307 -10.62 -23.10 1.49
C ARG A 307 -11.89 -23.59 2.20
N ILE A 308 -12.67 -22.68 2.77
CA ILE A 308 -13.92 -23.01 3.47
C ILE A 308 -15.08 -22.36 2.73
N VAL A 309 -15.96 -23.19 2.17
CA VAL A 309 -17.17 -22.74 1.47
C VAL A 309 -18.36 -22.94 2.40
N VAL A 310 -18.99 -21.85 2.82
CA VAL A 310 -20.23 -21.90 3.59
C VAL A 310 -21.41 -21.95 2.60
N LYS A 311 -22.32 -22.92 2.77
CA LYS A 311 -23.53 -23.03 1.93
C LYS A 311 -24.36 -21.74 2.03
N ASN A 312 -24.62 -21.10 0.89
CA ASN A 312 -25.32 -19.80 0.80
C ASN A 312 -24.63 -18.66 1.61
N GLY A 313 -23.31 -18.76 1.83
CA GLY A 313 -22.56 -17.83 2.68
C GLY A 313 -21.22 -17.40 2.07
N PRO A 314 -20.39 -16.65 2.84
CA PRO A 314 -19.07 -16.22 2.40
C PRO A 314 -18.16 -17.43 2.17
N THR A 315 -17.29 -17.31 1.18
CA THR A 315 -16.19 -18.26 1.01
C THR A 315 -14.92 -17.66 1.59
N LEU A 316 -14.27 -18.41 2.46
CA LEU A 316 -12.93 -18.12 2.93
C LEU A 316 -11.95 -18.78 1.99
N GLU A 317 -11.25 -17.96 1.22
CA GLU A 317 -10.29 -18.44 0.25
C GLU A 317 -9.02 -18.93 0.94
N LYS A 318 -8.35 -19.86 0.26
CA LYS A 318 -7.04 -20.35 0.70
C LYS A 318 -6.04 -19.21 0.48
N PRO A 319 -5.29 -18.77 1.51
CA PRO A 319 -4.27 -17.73 1.33
C PRO A 319 -3.28 -18.16 0.26
N SER A 320 -3.18 -17.33 -0.79
CA SER A 320 -2.38 -17.63 -1.95
C SER A 320 -1.70 -16.38 -2.50
N ALA A 321 -0.55 -16.56 -3.13
CA ALA A 321 0.13 -15.50 -3.84
C ALA A 321 0.79 -16.06 -5.10
N VAL A 322 0.96 -15.23 -6.12
CA VAL A 322 1.62 -15.63 -7.37
C VAL A 322 2.72 -14.62 -7.69
N LEU A 323 3.92 -15.13 -7.98
CA LEU A 323 5.02 -14.38 -8.54
C LEU A 323 5.28 -14.87 -9.96
N THR A 324 5.10 -14.00 -10.94
CA THR A 324 5.43 -14.30 -12.34
C THR A 324 6.70 -13.56 -12.73
N LEU A 325 7.69 -14.28 -13.25
CA LEU A 325 8.99 -13.80 -13.69
C LEU A 325 9.18 -14.05 -15.18
N LYS A 326 9.68 -13.05 -15.90
CA LYS A 326 10.07 -13.16 -17.31
C LYS A 326 11.59 -13.25 -17.46
N PRO A 327 12.13 -13.89 -18.51
CA PRO A 327 13.56 -13.88 -18.73
C PRO A 327 14.03 -12.45 -19.00
N PHE A 328 15.14 -12.06 -18.37
CA PHE A 328 15.84 -10.86 -18.75
C PHE A 328 16.43 -11.03 -20.15
N TYR A 329 16.22 -10.04 -21.02
CA TYR A 329 16.72 -10.11 -22.39
C TYR A 329 18.26 -10.13 -22.43
N SER A 330 18.81 -11.22 -22.96
CA SER A 330 20.25 -11.35 -23.20
C SER A 330 20.49 -12.20 -24.45
N PRO A 331 20.92 -11.59 -25.57
CA PRO A 331 21.22 -12.31 -26.81
C PRO A 331 22.36 -13.33 -26.66
N SER A 332 23.35 -13.01 -25.82
CA SER A 332 24.53 -13.85 -25.59
C SER A 332 24.32 -14.91 -24.52
N GLY A 333 23.20 -14.89 -23.80
CA GLY A 333 22.96 -15.77 -22.64
C GLY A 333 23.75 -15.39 -21.38
N ASN A 334 24.50 -14.29 -21.42
CA ASN A 334 25.24 -13.74 -20.28
C ASN A 334 24.36 -12.75 -19.49
N SER A 335 24.45 -12.81 -18.17
CA SER A 335 23.65 -12.02 -17.26
C SER A 335 24.53 -11.39 -16.19
N LEU A 336 24.10 -10.23 -15.70
CA LEU A 336 24.69 -9.57 -14.53
C LEU A 336 23.59 -9.36 -13.49
N LEU A 337 23.90 -9.71 -12.25
CA LEU A 337 23.04 -9.60 -11.09
C LEU A 337 23.76 -8.80 -10.00
N ILE A 338 23.13 -7.72 -9.56
CA ILE A 338 23.57 -6.95 -8.40
C ILE A 338 22.74 -7.47 -7.23
N ASP A 339 23.41 -8.06 -6.24
CA ASP A 339 22.77 -8.64 -5.08
C ASP A 339 22.31 -7.53 -4.13
N ARG A 340 21.00 -7.24 -4.14
CA ARG A 340 20.38 -6.21 -3.31
C ARG A 340 19.98 -6.77 -1.94
N HIS A 341 20.85 -7.56 -1.33
CA HIS A 341 20.60 -8.21 -0.02
C HIS A 341 20.27 -7.22 1.11
N GLN A 342 20.51 -5.92 0.94
CA GLN A 342 20.04 -4.88 1.86
C GLN A 342 18.59 -4.51 1.56
N THR A 343 17.70 -4.99 2.42
CA THR A 343 16.28 -4.60 2.49
C THR A 343 16.07 -3.26 3.22
N THR A 344 17.14 -2.63 3.71
CA THR A 344 17.10 -1.38 4.47
C THR A 344 17.46 -0.17 3.60
N VAL A 345 16.74 0.92 3.80
CA VAL A 345 17.07 2.22 3.18
C VAL A 345 18.43 2.66 3.69
N LEU A 346 19.32 3.02 2.78
CA LEU A 346 20.63 3.56 3.13
C LEU A 346 20.48 4.97 3.69
N GLU A 347 21.07 5.21 4.86
CA GLU A 347 21.14 6.54 5.43
C GLU A 347 22.15 7.42 4.68
N CYS A 348 21.99 8.74 4.78
CA CYS A 348 22.95 9.67 4.22
C CYS A 348 24.34 9.39 4.80
N ARG A 349 25.38 9.38 3.93
CA ARG A 349 26.77 9.05 4.26
C ARG A 349 27.04 7.57 4.59
N ALA A 350 26.04 6.70 4.53
CA ALA A 350 26.29 5.26 4.59
C ALA A 350 27.03 4.79 3.34
N THR A 351 27.96 3.85 3.51
CA THR A 351 28.69 3.24 2.40
C THR A 351 27.87 2.12 1.78
N PHE A 352 27.67 2.17 0.46
CA PHE A 352 27.03 1.09 -0.30
C PHE A 352 28.08 0.19 -0.95
N SER A 353 28.03 -1.11 -0.67
CA SER A 353 28.99 -2.09 -1.21
C SER A 353 28.25 -3.38 -1.60
N PRO A 354 27.53 -3.40 -2.73
CA PRO A 354 26.77 -4.56 -3.16
C PRO A 354 27.69 -5.67 -3.69
N GLN A 355 27.29 -6.92 -3.51
CA GLN A 355 27.91 -8.03 -4.23
C GLN A 355 27.37 -8.08 -5.65
N ILE A 356 28.25 -8.29 -6.63
CA ILE A 356 27.88 -8.39 -8.05
C ILE A 356 28.27 -9.77 -8.54
N ARG A 357 27.33 -10.43 -9.21
CA ARG A 357 27.51 -11.76 -9.82
C ARG A 357 27.29 -11.63 -11.32
N MET A 358 28.10 -12.31 -12.12
CA MET A 358 28.00 -12.29 -13.57
C MET A 358 28.19 -13.70 -14.14
N THR A 359 27.45 -14.04 -15.19
CA THR A 359 27.79 -15.19 -16.04
C THR A 359 28.68 -14.69 -17.16
N ALA A 360 29.86 -15.31 -17.28
CA ALA A 360 30.94 -14.91 -18.14
C ALA A 360 31.61 -16.15 -18.71
N GLU A 361 32.25 -16.01 -19.86
CA GLU A 361 33.13 -17.04 -20.39
C GLU A 361 34.46 -17.01 -19.63
N ALA A 362 35.02 -18.19 -19.39
CA ALA A 362 36.32 -18.32 -18.73
C ALA A 362 37.42 -17.65 -19.56
N ASP A 363 38.45 -17.14 -18.87
CA ASP A 363 39.67 -16.59 -19.46
C ASP A 363 39.49 -15.38 -20.38
N LYS A 364 38.36 -14.68 -20.27
CA LYS A 364 38.12 -13.39 -20.93
C LYS A 364 38.11 -12.24 -19.93
N ASP A 365 38.65 -11.11 -20.37
CA ASP A 365 38.64 -9.86 -19.62
C ASP A 365 37.34 -9.10 -19.94
N TYR A 366 36.61 -8.71 -18.90
CA TYR A 366 35.38 -7.92 -19.00
C TYR A 366 35.59 -6.56 -18.34
N GLU A 367 35.32 -5.48 -19.08
CA GLU A 367 35.24 -4.13 -18.52
C GLU A 367 33.79 -3.84 -18.12
N LEU A 368 33.57 -3.59 -16.82
CA LEU A 368 32.26 -3.30 -16.26
C LEU A 368 32.14 -1.80 -15.99
N PHE A 369 31.09 -1.18 -16.53
CA PHE A 369 30.78 0.24 -16.32
C PHE A 369 29.65 0.40 -15.31
N PHE A 370 29.88 1.20 -14.28
CA PHE A 370 28.92 1.52 -13.24
C PHE A 370 28.57 3.00 -13.30
N THR A 371 27.27 3.31 -13.34
CA THR A 371 26.78 4.68 -13.28
C THR A 371 25.84 4.84 -12.09
N LEU A 372 26.11 5.85 -11.27
CA LEU A 372 25.21 6.25 -10.19
C LEU A 372 24.32 7.37 -10.72
N THR A 373 23.01 7.17 -10.71
CA THR A 373 22.05 8.18 -11.14
C THR A 373 21.13 8.62 -10.01
N SER A 374 20.80 9.90 -9.97
CA SER A 374 19.82 10.48 -9.03
C SER A 374 19.12 11.67 -9.68
N SER A 375 17.81 11.79 -9.47
CA SER A 375 16.98 12.87 -10.01
C SER A 375 17.18 13.11 -11.53
N GLY A 376 17.38 12.04 -12.30
CA GLY A 376 17.58 12.09 -13.75
C GLY A 376 18.96 12.58 -14.21
N ARG A 377 19.98 12.54 -13.33
CA ARG A 377 21.37 12.90 -13.65
C ARG A 377 22.33 11.79 -13.26
N VAL A 378 23.43 11.67 -13.99
CA VAL A 378 24.58 10.84 -13.58
C VAL A 378 25.40 11.64 -12.56
N LEU A 379 25.59 11.07 -11.37
CA LEU A 379 26.38 11.67 -10.28
C LEU A 379 27.82 11.17 -10.29
N ASP A 380 28.03 9.89 -10.58
CA ASP A 380 29.35 9.25 -10.64
C ASP A 380 29.34 8.16 -11.74
N SER A 381 30.49 7.92 -12.35
CA SER A 381 30.71 6.87 -13.34
C SER A 381 32.09 6.26 -13.14
N ARG A 382 32.16 4.93 -13.09
CA ARG A 382 33.41 4.19 -12.89
C ARG A 382 33.46 2.98 -13.80
N SER A 383 34.66 2.57 -14.21
CA SER A 383 34.89 1.28 -14.85
C SER A 383 35.82 0.40 -14.02
N VAL A 384 35.60 -0.92 -14.09
CA VAL A 384 36.45 -1.92 -13.46
C VAL A 384 36.61 -3.09 -14.40
N THR A 385 37.86 -3.45 -14.69
CA THR A 385 38.19 -4.65 -15.48
C THR A 385 38.31 -5.86 -14.57
N ARG A 386 37.64 -6.96 -14.93
CA ARG A 386 37.71 -8.24 -14.22
C ARG A 386 37.91 -9.40 -15.19
N ARG A 387 38.85 -10.28 -14.84
CA ARG A 387 39.07 -11.57 -15.48
C ARG A 387 38.50 -12.67 -14.57
N PHE A 388 37.71 -13.57 -15.13
CA PHE A 388 37.15 -14.71 -14.40
C PHE A 388 37.97 -15.96 -14.73
N ALA A 389 38.58 -16.56 -13.71
CA ALA A 389 39.26 -17.84 -13.85
C ALA A 389 38.23 -18.97 -13.99
N SER A 390 38.62 -20.03 -14.72
CA SER A 390 37.80 -21.23 -15.00
C SER A 390 37.30 -21.95 -13.75
#